data_AF-A0A3D5KIU1-F1
#
_entry.id   AF-A0A3D5KIU1-F1
#
_cell.length_a   1.000
_cell.length_b   1.000
_cell.length_c   1.000
_cell.angle_alpha   90.00
_cell.angle_beta   90.00
_cell.angle_gamma   90.00
#
_symmetry.space_group_name_H-M   'P 1'
#
loop_
_entity.id
_entity.type
_entity.pdbx_description
1 polymer ?
#
loop_
_entity_poly.entity_id
_entity_poly.type
_entity_poly.pdbx_seq_one_letter_code
_entity_poly.pdbx_strand_id
1 'polypeptide(L)'
;MMKYQVLIKTISGKGGEFWEVFQKMPTEPMKGVIIESSWSLYGYWDFVIFFKADSNENSLHFVGEVLRAIPGIADTSTSPMTVLKEHK
;
A
#
# COMPACT_ATOMS: atom_id res chain seq x y z
N MET A 1 8.92 -1.45 13.81
CA MET A 1 7.98 -0.97 12.79
C MET A 1 6.78 -1.89 12.76
N MET A 2 5.58 -1.30 12.78
CA MET A 2 4.32 -2.04 12.64
C MET A 2 4.09 -2.37 11.16
N LYS A 3 3.56 -3.56 10.86
CA LYS A 3 3.20 -3.95 9.51
C LYS A 3 1.75 -3.55 9.23
N TYR A 4 1.49 -3.13 8.00
CA TYR A 4 0.18 -2.78 7.51
C TYR A 4 -0.05 -3.46 6.17
N GLN A 5 -1.31 -3.73 5.88
CA GLN A 5 -1.78 -4.00 4.53
C GLN A 5 -2.63 -2.82 4.07
N VAL A 6 -2.49 -2.45 2.80
CA VAL A 6 -3.44 -1.55 2.13
C VAL A 6 -3.96 -2.25 0.87
N LEU A 7 -5.28 -2.36 0.81
CA LEU A 7 -6.02 -2.80 -0.36
C LEU A 7 -6.34 -1.59 -1.21
N ILE A 8 -6.18 -1.70 -2.52
CA ILE A 8 -6.34 -0.59 -3.46
C ILE A 8 -7.37 -0.98 -4.51
N LYS A 9 -8.37 -0.10 -4.66
CA LYS A 9 -9.28 -0.12 -5.79
C LYS A 9 -8.83 0.95 -6.77
N THR A 10 -8.74 0.57 -8.03
CA THR A 10 -8.45 1.48 -9.13
C THR A 10 -9.73 1.86 -9.85
N ILE A 11 -9.73 3.03 -10.47
CA ILE A 11 -10.77 3.45 -11.40
C ILE A 11 -10.79 2.43 -12.55
N SER A 12 -11.99 2.07 -13.03
CA SER A 12 -12.12 1.08 -14.10
C SER A 12 -11.27 1.45 -15.31
N GLY A 13 -10.44 0.51 -15.78
CA GLY A 13 -9.49 0.72 -16.89
C GLY A 13 -8.20 1.48 -16.53
N LYS A 14 -8.01 1.90 -15.27
CA LYS A 14 -6.84 2.68 -14.80
C LYS A 14 -5.81 1.88 -14.02
N GLY A 15 -5.99 0.56 -13.87
CA GLY A 15 -5.05 -0.31 -13.17
C GLY A 15 -3.62 -0.25 -13.72
N GLY A 16 -3.47 -0.13 -15.05
CA GLY A 16 -2.16 0.03 -15.69
C GLY A 16 -1.47 1.34 -15.33
N GLU A 17 -2.21 2.45 -15.30
CA GLU A 17 -1.68 3.77 -14.94
C GLU A 17 -1.19 3.81 -13.48
N PHE A 18 -1.98 3.25 -12.56
CA PHE A 18 -1.54 3.07 -11.18
C PHE A 18 -0.26 2.23 -11.11
N TRP A 19 -0.23 1.06 -11.77
CA TRP A 19 0.91 0.15 -11.73
C TRP A 19 2.18 0.78 -12.31
N GLU A 20 2.06 1.54 -13.39
CA GLU A 20 3.18 2.22 -14.04
C GLU A 20 3.88 3.24 -13.15
N VAL A 21 3.12 3.92 -12.30
CA VAL A 21 3.64 4.87 -11.30
C VAL A 21 4.16 4.09 -10.08
N PHE A 22 3.37 3.16 -9.55
CA PHE A 22 3.70 2.45 -8.33
C PHE A 22 4.97 1.60 -8.46
N GLN A 23 5.21 0.93 -9.59
CA GLN A 23 6.41 0.11 -9.79
C GLN A 23 7.72 0.92 -9.77
N LYS A 24 7.65 2.25 -9.95
CA LYS A 24 8.81 3.16 -9.91
C LYS A 24 9.03 3.74 -8.51
N MET A 25 8.13 3.47 -7.58
CA MET A 25 8.23 3.95 -6.19
C MET A 25 9.44 3.28 -5.52
N PRO A 26 10.31 4.05 -4.82
CA PRO A 26 11.42 3.46 -4.11
C PRO A 26 10.92 2.57 -2.97
N THR A 27 11.76 1.63 -2.53
CA THR A 27 11.46 0.76 -1.38
C THR A 27 11.13 1.55 -0.11
N GLU A 28 11.75 2.73 0.07
CA GLU A 28 11.41 3.70 1.12
C GLU A 28 10.80 4.96 0.47
N PRO A 29 9.46 5.01 0.28
CA PRO A 29 8.78 6.14 -0.37
C PRO A 29 8.75 7.41 0.49
N MET A 30 8.86 7.27 1.80
CA MET A 30 8.98 8.36 2.75
C MET A 30 9.71 7.88 4.00
N LYS A 31 10.32 8.81 4.73
CA LYS A 31 11.04 8.50 5.97
C LYS A 31 10.13 7.74 6.93
N GLY A 32 10.62 6.60 7.41
CA GLY A 32 9.90 5.78 8.39
C GLY A 32 8.88 4.82 7.77
N VAL A 33 8.81 4.71 6.44
CA VAL A 33 7.91 3.79 5.72
C VAL A 33 8.67 2.95 4.72
N ILE A 34 8.52 1.62 4.79
CA ILE A 34 9.19 0.67 3.91
C ILE A 34 8.16 -0.23 3.24
N ILE A 35 8.14 -0.26 1.91
CA ILE A 35 7.33 -1.21 1.13
C ILE A 35 8.01 -2.58 1.18
N GLU A 36 7.29 -3.61 1.62
CA GLU A 36 7.81 -4.98 1.66
C GLU A 36 7.47 -5.75 0.39
N SER A 37 6.25 -5.61 -0.10
CA SER A 37 5.75 -6.39 -1.23
C SER A 37 4.42 -5.86 -1.75
N SER A 38 4.09 -6.20 -3.00
CA SER A 38 2.83 -5.85 -3.64
C SER A 38 2.35 -6.96 -4.57
N TRP A 39 1.03 -7.14 -4.68
CA TRP A 39 0.41 -8.12 -5.57
C TRP A 39 -0.85 -7.56 -6.24
N SER A 40 -1.09 -7.95 -7.49
CA SER A 40 -2.40 -7.82 -8.13
C SER A 40 -3.37 -8.84 -7.54
N LEU A 41 -4.62 -8.44 -7.38
CA LEU A 41 -5.69 -9.28 -6.85
C LEU A 41 -6.79 -9.49 -7.90
N TYR A 42 -7.49 -10.61 -7.79
CA TYR A 42 -8.77 -10.82 -8.44
C TYR A 42 -9.89 -10.56 -7.43
N GLY A 43 -10.93 -9.83 -7.85
CA GLY A 43 -12.11 -9.58 -7.01
C GLY A 43 -12.44 -8.10 -6.89
N TYR A 44 -12.98 -7.71 -5.73
CA TYR A 44 -13.40 -6.32 -5.50
C TYR A 44 -12.20 -5.36 -5.51
N TRP A 45 -11.12 -5.72 -4.84
CA TRP A 45 -9.86 -4.97 -4.81
C TRP A 45 -8.95 -5.39 -5.96
N ASP A 46 -8.15 -4.47 -6.48
CA ASP A 46 -7.30 -4.70 -7.65
C ASP A 46 -5.84 -4.96 -7.26
N PHE A 47 -5.37 -4.36 -6.16
CA PHE A 47 -4.02 -4.56 -5.64
C PHE A 47 -4.00 -4.64 -4.11
N VAL A 48 -2.95 -5.25 -3.58
CA VAL A 48 -2.55 -5.17 -2.17
C VAL A 48 -1.09 -4.75 -2.07
N ILE A 49 -0.78 -3.88 -1.12
CA ILE A 49 0.58 -3.53 -0.72
C ILE A 49 0.75 -3.85 0.75
N PHE A 50 1.88 -4.46 1.08
CA PHE A 50 2.34 -4.66 2.44
C PHE A 50 3.49 -3.72 2.70
N PHE A 51 3.39 -2.96 3.78
CA PHE A 51 4.40 -1.99 4.16
C PHE A 51 4.59 -1.96 5.68
N LYS A 52 5.73 -1.45 6.09
CA LYS A 52 6.08 -1.19 7.48
C LYS A 52 6.09 0.30 7.72
N ALA A 53 5.58 0.75 8.86
CA ALA A 53 5.78 2.10 9.34
C ALA A 53 6.35 2.10 10.78
N ASP A 54 7.16 3.08 11.13
CA ASP A 54 7.65 3.27 12.49
C ASP A 54 6.60 3.86 13.45
N SER A 55 5.58 4.54 12.91
CA SER A 55 4.45 5.11 13.65
C SER A 55 3.13 4.99 12.86
N ASN A 56 2.00 5.07 13.57
CA ASN A 56 0.67 5.16 12.96
C ASN A 56 0.48 6.46 12.15
N GLU A 57 1.16 7.54 12.55
CA GLU A 57 1.11 8.82 11.84
C GLU A 57 1.78 8.69 10.46
N ASN A 58 2.96 8.06 10.39
CA ASN A 58 3.63 7.81 9.12
C ASN A 58 2.86 6.85 8.21
N SER A 59 2.12 5.88 8.76
CA SER A 59 1.24 5.03 7.93
C SER A 59 0.06 5.83 7.35
N LEU A 60 -0.52 6.76 8.12
CA LEU A 60 -1.57 7.66 7.64
C LEU A 60 -1.06 8.59 6.54
N HIS A 61 0.11 9.22 6.72
CA HIS A 61 0.71 10.08 5.68
C HIS A 61 1.08 9.29 4.42
N PHE A 62 1.64 8.10 4.56
CA PHE A 62 1.94 7.25 3.40
C PHE A 62 0.69 6.95 2.59
N VAL A 63 -0.38 6.49 3.22
CA VAL A 63 -1.62 6.14 2.50
C VAL A 63 -2.31 7.40 1.97
N GLY A 64 -2.42 8.43 2.81
CA GLY A 64 -3.19 9.65 2.55
C GLY A 64 -2.55 10.58 1.52
N GLU A 65 -1.24 10.78 1.59
CA GLU A 65 -0.54 11.84 0.85
C GLU A 65 0.37 11.29 -0.24
N VAL A 66 0.95 10.11 -0.03
CA VAL A 66 1.86 9.50 -1.02
C VAL A 66 1.11 8.56 -1.95
N LEU A 67 0.42 7.57 -1.39
CA LEU A 67 -0.23 6.52 -2.16
C LEU A 67 -1.47 7.05 -2.89
N ARG A 68 -2.40 7.71 -2.19
CA ARG A 68 -3.62 8.28 -2.80
C ARG A 68 -3.36 9.43 -3.77
N ALA A 69 -2.15 10.00 -3.80
CA ALA A 69 -1.75 10.96 -4.82
C ALA A 69 -1.46 10.31 -6.19
N ILE A 70 -1.28 8.97 -6.24
CA ILE A 70 -1.09 8.26 -7.51
C ILE A 70 -2.38 8.31 -8.33
N PRO A 71 -2.32 8.78 -9.59
CA PRO A 71 -3.46 8.76 -10.50
C PRO A 71 -4.06 7.37 -10.67
N GLY A 72 -5.39 7.31 -10.77
CA GLY A 72 -6.10 6.06 -11.04
C GLY A 72 -6.56 5.28 -9.82
N ILE A 73 -6.26 5.72 -8.59
CA ILE A 73 -6.84 5.15 -7.36
C ILE A 73 -8.28 5.67 -7.17
N ALA A 74 -9.22 4.75 -6.96
CA ALA A 74 -10.60 5.03 -6.63
C ALA A 74 -10.87 4.95 -5.12
N ASP A 75 -10.29 3.96 -4.44
CA ASP A 75 -10.46 3.76 -3.01
C ASP A 75 -9.29 2.97 -2.41
N THR A 76 -9.12 3.05 -1.09
CA THR A 76 -8.11 2.31 -0.34
C THR A 76 -8.68 1.84 1.01
N SER A 77 -8.38 0.62 1.43
CA SER A 77 -8.67 0.13 2.78
C SER A 77 -7.39 -0.34 3.46
N THR A 78 -7.05 0.27 4.60
CA THR A 78 -5.79 0.01 5.31
C THR A 78 -6.06 -0.60 6.67
N SER A 79 -5.31 -1.66 6.99
CA SER A 79 -5.41 -2.36 8.27
C SER A 79 -4.02 -2.61 8.87
N PRO A 80 -3.82 -2.37 10.17
CA PRO A 80 -2.64 -2.87 10.87
C PRO A 80 -2.66 -4.39 10.87
N MET A 81 -1.47 -4.98 10.74
CA MET A 81 -1.28 -6.42 10.82
C MET A 81 -0.67 -6.80 12.16
N THR A 82 -1.23 -7.83 12.78
CA THR A 82 -0.67 -8.44 13.99
C THR A 82 -0.07 -9.80 13.65
N VAL A 83 1.03 -10.15 14.31
CA VAL A 83 1.63 -11.48 14.17
C VAL A 83 0.81 -12.45 14.99
N LEU A 84 0.18 -13.43 14.34
CA LEU A 84 -0.64 -14.44 15.02
C LEU A 84 0.21 -15.56 15.65
N LYS A 85 1.29 -15.97 14.97
CA LYS A 85 2.30 -16.91 15.46
C LYS A 85 3.65 -16.59 14.83
N GLU A 86 4.69 -16.57 15.64
CA GLU A 86 6.06 -16.54 15.15
C GLU A 86 6.43 -17.95 14.70
N HIS A 87 6.61 -18.14 13.40
CA HIS A 87 7.25 -19.34 12.88
C HIS A 87 8.77 -19.12 13.00
N LYS A 88 9.39 -19.82 13.96
CA LYS A 88 10.85 -19.92 14.10
C LYS A 88 11.42 -20.93 13.10
#